data_AF-A0A1X7L142-F1
#
_entry.id   AF-A0A1X7L142-F1
#
_cell.length_a   1.000
_cell.length_b   1.000
_cell.length_c   1.000
_cell.angle_alpha   90.00
_cell.angle_beta   90.00
_cell.angle_gamma   90.00
#
_symmetry.space_group_name_H-M   'P 1'
#
loop_
_entity.id
_entity.type
_entity.pdbx_description
1 polymer ?
#
loop_
_entity_poly.entity_id
_entity_poly.type
_entity_poly.pdbx_seq_one_letter_code
_entity_poly.pdbx_strand_id
1 'polypeptide(L)'
;MEGSVSIVDRKGRCTVKISRSTQGEEIFQDIKDGIRRNCSVYYNVFEVQLAGERDGVQMYRVVDWEPTEVSLVSVPADPTVGVGRSDDDREGNGMPGNARDNESVNNKTAENSPAAGVPEGSRAMPEGNPSGINVSAVREEARKQEQVRVRNLLQLGEQFGQRDLADQYVSEGRGVDEFNKVLLDKLIESRSQGGTVKESSVGMSEGEARSYSFIRAIRALVSPTDRSAQEEAAFEFECSRAAASKMGRSPEGLVVPYDVLSRGLLQTGGSPASGGYTVDTTLMTSSFIELLRKKAIVLQMATPLSGLVGNLDIPSQASGASGYWVGEDQDVSEGSPAFDHVTMSPKTVGAYSEITRRLLSQSSMDIEALVRADLAKALALTIDKAAIYGSGTDNQPKGIAVTTGINAVAFQAQHPTYAELVDMESEIAADDADVSGMCYVANARFRGHCKTTEKFVGTSGATIWEKGDTINGYAARITNQIALGDVLFGNFADLLVGMWGGLELTTDPYTHSLKGRLRIVAMQDVDFAVRHVESFCYGKKSA
;
A
#
# COMPACT_ATOMS: atom_id res chain seq x y z
N MET A 1 -5.92 13.33 -48.84
CA MET A 1 -7.35 13.17 -48.53
C MET A 1 -7.72 14.25 -47.53
N GLU A 2 -8.70 15.07 -47.87
CA GLU A 2 -9.41 15.86 -46.86
C GLU A 2 -10.15 14.88 -45.94
N GLY A 3 -10.20 15.19 -44.64
CA GLY A 3 -10.92 14.35 -43.70
C GLY A 3 -12.40 14.29 -44.06
N SER A 4 -13.03 13.14 -43.87
CA SER A 4 -14.46 12.94 -44.15
C SER A 4 -15.14 12.31 -42.95
N VAL A 5 -16.43 12.62 -42.76
CA VAL A 5 -17.29 12.00 -41.74
C VAL A 5 -18.57 11.59 -42.44
N SER A 6 -19.04 10.36 -42.20
CA SER A 6 -20.31 9.86 -42.72
C SER A 6 -20.97 8.91 -41.74
N ILE A 7 -22.30 8.86 -41.76
CA ILE A 7 -23.07 7.87 -41.02
C ILE A 7 -23.68 6.91 -42.04
N VAL A 8 -23.27 5.65 -41.99
CA VAL A 8 -23.75 4.58 -42.88
C VAL A 8 -24.12 3.40 -42.00
N ASP A 9 -25.27 2.77 -42.27
CA ASP A 9 -25.79 1.62 -41.50
C ASP A 9 -25.86 1.87 -39.97
N ARG A 10 -26.29 3.07 -39.58
CA ARG A 10 -26.33 3.52 -38.16
C ARG A 10 -24.96 3.50 -37.46
N LYS A 11 -23.85 3.50 -38.20
CA LYS A 11 -22.49 3.61 -37.68
C LYS A 11 -21.81 4.88 -38.21
N GLY A 12 -21.26 5.68 -37.31
CA GLY A 12 -20.40 6.81 -37.67
C GLY A 12 -19.04 6.31 -38.15
N ARG A 13 -18.58 6.78 -39.30
CA ARG A 13 -17.25 6.51 -39.86
C ARG A 13 -16.57 7.84 -40.18
N CYS A 14 -15.28 7.94 -39.88
CA CYS A 14 -14.50 9.10 -40.26
C CYS A 14 -13.13 8.71 -40.83
N THR A 15 -12.62 9.54 -41.73
CA THR A 15 -11.25 9.48 -42.22
C THR A 15 -10.50 10.66 -41.64
N VAL A 16 -9.43 10.38 -40.88
CA VAL A 16 -8.61 11.41 -40.23
C VAL A 16 -7.22 11.46 -40.85
N LYS A 17 -6.62 12.66 -40.85
CA LYS A 17 -5.24 12.87 -41.30
C LYS A 17 -4.35 13.00 -40.08
N ILE A 18 -3.40 12.07 -39.91
CA ILE A 18 -2.42 12.11 -38.81
C ILE A 18 -1.26 13.04 -39.20
N SER A 19 -0.75 13.80 -38.23
CA SER A 19 0.40 14.70 -38.40
C SER A 19 1.68 13.92 -38.77
N ARG A 20 2.58 14.55 -39.53
CA ARG A 20 3.93 14.00 -39.85
C ARG A 20 5.01 14.42 -38.85
N SER A 21 4.63 14.97 -37.69
CA SER A 21 5.57 15.19 -36.59
C SER A 21 6.05 13.86 -36.02
N THR A 22 7.20 13.86 -35.32
CA THR A 22 7.73 12.65 -34.67
C THR A 22 6.69 11.94 -33.81
N GLN A 23 5.95 12.71 -33.00
CA GLN A 23 4.86 12.18 -32.16
C GLN A 23 3.67 11.64 -33.00
N GLY A 24 3.36 12.27 -34.14
CA GLY A 24 2.29 11.79 -35.03
C GLY A 24 2.65 10.48 -35.72
N GLU A 25 3.92 10.31 -36.09
CA GLU A 25 4.43 9.07 -36.69
C GLU A 25 4.48 7.93 -35.66
N GLU A 26 4.90 8.20 -34.42
CA GLU A 26 4.82 7.23 -33.31
C GLU A 26 3.39 6.74 -33.10
N ILE A 27 2.42 7.65 -33.02
CA ILE A 27 1.00 7.30 -32.86
C ILE A 27 0.50 6.49 -34.07
N PHE A 28 0.95 6.80 -35.29
CA PHE A 28 0.56 6.06 -36.48
C PHE A 28 1.12 4.63 -36.50
N GLN A 29 2.36 4.42 -36.02
CA GLN A 29 2.92 3.09 -35.86
C GLN A 29 2.20 2.30 -34.75
N ASP A 30 1.90 2.92 -33.61
CA ASP A 30 1.11 2.29 -32.53
C ASP A 30 -0.28 1.82 -33.03
N ILE A 31 -0.90 2.55 -33.96
CA ILE A 31 -2.17 2.16 -34.58
C ILE A 31 -1.97 0.95 -35.51
N LYS A 32 -0.93 0.95 -36.34
CA LYS A 32 -0.61 -0.17 -37.25
C LYS A 32 -0.26 -1.45 -36.50
N ASP A 33 0.48 -1.32 -35.41
CA ASP A 33 0.89 -2.42 -34.55
C ASP A 33 -0.26 -2.92 -33.66
N GLY A 34 -1.41 -2.23 -33.70
CA GLY A 34 -2.59 -2.59 -32.94
C GLY A 34 -2.43 -2.37 -31.44
N ILE A 35 -1.55 -1.46 -31.02
CA ILE A 35 -1.38 -1.07 -29.62
C ILE A 35 -2.48 -0.05 -29.24
N ARG A 36 -2.77 0.92 -30.13
CA ARG A 36 -3.82 1.93 -29.94
C ARG A 36 -5.02 1.65 -30.84
N ARG A 37 -5.97 0.84 -30.35
CA ARG A 37 -7.18 0.44 -31.11
C ARG A 37 -8.45 1.21 -30.75
N ASN A 38 -8.52 1.77 -29.55
CA ASN A 38 -9.76 2.32 -29.00
C ASN A 38 -9.93 3.81 -29.32
N CYS A 39 -11.18 4.24 -29.52
CA CYS A 39 -11.54 5.63 -29.78
C CYS A 39 -12.66 6.08 -28.85
N SER A 40 -12.67 7.37 -28.51
CA SER A 40 -13.77 8.05 -27.83
C SER A 40 -14.28 9.19 -28.70
N VAL A 41 -15.53 9.57 -28.48
CA VAL A 41 -16.18 10.68 -29.18
C VAL A 41 -16.66 11.68 -28.16
N TYR A 42 -16.27 12.94 -28.33
CA TYR A 42 -16.92 14.04 -27.64
C TYR A 42 -18.08 14.54 -28.49
N TYR A 43 -19.19 14.86 -27.85
CA TYR A 43 -20.41 15.30 -28.52
C TYR A 43 -21.12 16.39 -27.74
N ASN A 44 -21.79 17.26 -28.47
CA ASN A 44 -22.74 18.21 -27.92
C ASN A 44 -24.12 17.58 -27.91
N VAL A 45 -24.86 17.79 -26.83
CA VAL A 45 -26.25 17.34 -26.69
C VAL A 45 -27.17 18.54 -26.87
N PHE A 46 -28.12 18.42 -27.79
CA PHE A 46 -29.09 19.47 -28.08
C PHE A 46 -30.48 19.14 -27.51
N GLU A 47 -30.87 17.86 -27.51
CA GLU A 47 -32.16 17.42 -26.97
C GLU A 47 -32.04 16.11 -26.20
N VAL A 48 -32.64 16.09 -25.01
CA VAL A 48 -32.82 14.89 -24.17
C VAL A 48 -34.30 14.67 -23.90
N GLN A 49 -34.73 13.43 -23.99
CA GLN A 49 -36.10 13.01 -23.70
C GLN A 49 -36.11 12.03 -22.53
N LEU A 50 -37.10 12.13 -21.64
CA LEU A 50 -37.28 11.17 -20.56
C LEU A 50 -37.63 9.80 -21.15
N ALA A 51 -36.76 8.83 -20.96
CA ALA A 51 -36.87 7.49 -21.51
C ALA A 51 -37.48 6.47 -20.54
N GLY A 52 -37.65 6.85 -19.27
CA GLY A 52 -38.29 6.04 -18.23
C GLY A 52 -37.69 6.30 -16.85
N GLU A 53 -38.07 5.49 -15.87
CA GLU A 53 -37.52 5.51 -14.52
C GLU A 53 -37.08 4.08 -14.15
N ARG A 54 -35.88 3.95 -13.60
CA ARG A 54 -35.35 2.66 -13.13
C ARG A 54 -34.75 2.86 -11.74
N ASP A 55 -35.19 2.05 -10.78
CA ASP A 55 -34.74 2.09 -9.39
C ASP A 55 -34.82 3.48 -8.73
N GLY A 56 -35.89 4.23 -9.03
CA GLY A 56 -36.11 5.58 -8.50
C GLY A 56 -35.32 6.69 -9.20
N VAL A 57 -34.59 6.36 -10.29
CA VAL A 57 -33.78 7.31 -11.05
C VAL A 57 -34.37 7.51 -12.45
N GLN A 58 -34.65 8.76 -12.80
CA GLN A 58 -35.12 9.15 -14.12
C GLN A 58 -34.02 8.94 -15.16
N MET A 59 -34.31 8.11 -16.15
CA MET A 59 -33.41 7.79 -17.26
C MET A 59 -33.74 8.70 -18.45
N TYR A 60 -32.75 9.44 -18.94
CA TYR A 60 -32.89 10.32 -20.09
C TYR A 60 -32.19 9.71 -21.31
N ARG A 61 -32.86 9.75 -22.47
CA ARG A 61 -32.28 9.39 -23.77
C ARG A 61 -31.95 10.68 -24.52
N VAL A 62 -30.69 10.80 -24.91
CA VAL A 62 -30.24 11.82 -25.84
C VAL A 62 -30.79 11.47 -27.23
N VAL A 63 -31.61 12.35 -27.80
CA VAL A 63 -32.25 12.12 -29.11
C VAL A 63 -31.67 13.00 -30.20
N ASP A 64 -31.12 14.16 -29.83
CA ASP A 64 -30.42 15.05 -30.75
C ASP A 64 -29.04 15.43 -30.18
N TRP A 65 -28.01 15.08 -30.93
CA TRP A 65 -26.62 15.27 -30.54
C TRP A 65 -25.70 15.32 -31.77
N GLU A 66 -24.58 16.03 -31.63
CA GLU A 66 -23.58 16.18 -32.69
C GLU A 66 -22.18 15.81 -32.17
N PRO A 67 -21.45 14.89 -32.83
CA PRO A 67 -20.06 14.60 -32.51
C PRO A 67 -19.16 15.75 -32.95
N THR A 68 -18.31 16.26 -32.06
CA THR A 68 -17.38 17.37 -32.36
C THR A 68 -15.92 16.94 -32.37
N GLU A 69 -15.57 15.86 -31.68
CA GLU A 69 -14.21 15.36 -31.60
C GLU A 69 -14.18 13.83 -31.61
N VAL A 70 -13.14 13.26 -32.22
CA VAL A 70 -12.76 11.86 -32.05
C VAL A 70 -11.34 11.81 -31.52
N SER A 71 -11.15 11.12 -30.38
CA SER A 71 -9.87 11.02 -29.70
C SER A 71 -9.45 9.55 -29.57
N LEU A 72 -8.15 9.26 -29.71
CA LEU A 72 -7.59 7.94 -29.41
C LEU A 72 -7.39 7.82 -27.90
N VAL A 73 -7.97 6.78 -27.29
CA VAL A 73 -7.97 6.59 -25.84
C VAL A 73 -7.48 5.19 -25.48
N SER A 74 -6.92 5.02 -24.29
CA SER A 74 -6.58 3.68 -23.77
C SER A 74 -7.81 2.94 -23.25
N VAL A 75 -8.74 3.67 -22.62
CA VAL A 75 -9.98 3.13 -22.04
C VAL A 75 -11.19 3.90 -22.62
N PRO A 76 -11.94 3.30 -23.56
CA PRO A 76 -13.11 3.95 -24.15
C PRO A 76 -14.36 3.75 -23.27
N ALA A 77 -15.32 4.66 -23.41
CA ALA A 77 -16.66 4.47 -22.84
C ALA A 77 -17.40 3.30 -23.51
N ASP A 78 -17.12 3.04 -24.79
CA ASP A 78 -17.60 1.87 -25.53
C ASP A 78 -16.40 1.09 -26.11
N PRO A 79 -16.04 -0.09 -25.55
CA PRO A 79 -14.95 -0.91 -26.05
C PRO A 79 -15.28 -1.56 -27.40
N THR A 80 -16.53 -1.45 -27.84
CA THR A 80 -17.00 -1.87 -29.15
C THR A 80 -16.93 -0.72 -30.17
N VAL A 81 -15.99 0.23 -30.06
CA VAL A 81 -15.65 1.24 -31.09
C VAL A 81 -14.13 1.42 -31.22
N GLY A 82 -13.58 1.47 -32.45
CA GLY A 82 -12.12 1.57 -32.64
C GLY A 82 -11.62 1.56 -34.09
N VAL A 83 -10.30 1.67 -34.27
CA VAL A 83 -9.58 1.71 -35.56
C VAL A 83 -9.35 0.29 -36.10
N GLY A 84 -9.43 0.10 -37.42
CA GLY A 84 -9.04 -1.16 -38.09
C GLY A 84 -10.12 -2.25 -38.20
N ARG A 85 -11.39 -1.93 -37.91
CA ARG A 85 -12.51 -2.89 -37.86
C ARG A 85 -12.92 -3.54 -39.19
N SER A 86 -12.34 -3.11 -40.30
CA SER A 86 -12.65 -3.65 -41.62
C SER A 86 -11.84 -4.89 -42.00
N ASP A 87 -10.82 -5.27 -41.23
CA ASP A 87 -9.84 -6.30 -41.63
C ASP A 87 -9.73 -7.54 -40.72
N ASP A 88 -10.55 -7.70 -39.68
CA ASP A 88 -10.47 -8.86 -38.76
C ASP A 88 -11.60 -9.88 -38.97
N ASP A 89 -11.41 -10.75 -39.98
CA ASP A 89 -11.88 -12.15 -40.02
C ASP A 89 -10.72 -13.09 -39.59
N ARG A 90 -10.03 -12.77 -38.48
CA ARG A 90 -8.98 -13.64 -37.92
C ARG A 90 -9.19 -13.90 -36.44
N GLU A 91 -9.53 -15.15 -36.14
CA GLU A 91 -9.62 -15.71 -34.81
C GLU A 91 -8.27 -15.70 -34.07
N GLY A 92 -8.33 -15.37 -32.77
CA GLY A 92 -7.50 -15.97 -31.73
C GLY A 92 -6.26 -15.20 -31.25
N ASN A 93 -6.41 -14.36 -30.21
CA ASN A 93 -5.86 -14.64 -28.86
C ASN A 93 -6.21 -13.55 -27.82
N GLY A 94 -7.15 -13.88 -26.93
CA GLY A 94 -7.12 -13.67 -25.47
C GLY A 94 -7.12 -12.26 -24.86
N MET A 95 -8.26 -11.86 -24.26
CA MET A 95 -8.47 -11.86 -22.79
C MET A 95 -9.93 -11.51 -22.44
N PRO A 96 -10.46 -12.00 -21.29
CA PRO A 96 -11.89 -12.17 -21.08
C PRO A 96 -12.54 -10.93 -20.46
N GLY A 97 -13.62 -10.45 -21.07
CA GLY A 97 -14.49 -9.41 -20.52
C GLY A 97 -15.93 -9.87 -20.63
N ASN A 98 -16.57 -10.06 -19.47
CA ASN A 98 -18.00 -10.38 -19.32
C ASN A 98 -18.89 -9.54 -20.23
N ALA A 99 -19.52 -10.18 -21.21
CA ALA A 99 -20.79 -9.75 -21.76
C ALA A 99 -21.79 -10.85 -21.41
N ARG A 100 -22.64 -10.60 -20.40
CA ARG A 100 -23.86 -11.38 -20.25
C ARG A 100 -24.80 -10.93 -21.36
N ASP A 101 -25.11 -11.88 -22.21
CA ASP A 101 -26.12 -11.79 -23.26
C ASP A 101 -27.44 -11.29 -22.68
N ASN A 102 -27.96 -10.21 -23.26
CA ASN A 102 -29.32 -9.76 -23.04
C ASN A 102 -30.17 -10.45 -24.12
N GLU A 103 -30.65 -11.66 -23.83
CA GLU A 103 -31.62 -12.35 -24.67
C GLU A 103 -32.90 -11.51 -24.76
N SER A 104 -33.12 -10.94 -25.94
CA SER A 104 -34.40 -10.41 -26.37
C SER A 104 -35.37 -11.57 -26.60
N VAL A 105 -36.23 -11.87 -25.63
CA VAL A 105 -37.42 -12.71 -25.86
C VAL A 105 -38.60 -11.83 -26.23
N ASN A 106 -39.01 -12.06 -27.47
CA ASN A 106 -40.17 -11.58 -28.18
C ASN A 106 -41.47 -11.91 -27.42
N ASN A 107 -42.40 -10.96 -27.28
CA ASN A 107 -43.82 -11.31 -27.30
C ASN A 107 -44.71 -10.14 -27.75
N LYS A 108 -45.35 -10.34 -28.90
CA LYS A 108 -46.53 -9.63 -29.35
C LYS A 108 -47.76 -10.36 -28.81
N THR A 109 -48.61 -9.68 -28.04
CA THR A 109 -50.07 -9.86 -28.15
C THR A 109 -50.80 -8.68 -27.50
N ALA A 110 -51.85 -8.25 -28.20
CA ALA A 110 -52.77 -7.17 -27.86
C ALA A 110 -53.70 -7.54 -26.70
N GLU A 111 -54.25 -6.55 -26.00
CA GLU A 111 -55.69 -6.19 -26.01
C GLU A 111 -56.10 -5.18 -24.90
N ASN A 112 -56.93 -4.22 -25.33
CA ASN A 112 -58.03 -3.52 -24.62
C ASN A 112 -57.83 -2.43 -23.55
N SER A 113 -57.99 -1.18 -24.03
CA SER A 113 -59.06 -0.20 -23.66
C SER A 113 -59.05 0.53 -22.31
N PRO A 114 -59.71 1.71 -22.18
CA PRO A 114 -59.78 2.84 -23.11
C PRO A 114 -59.53 4.21 -22.42
N ALA A 115 -59.49 5.24 -23.26
CA ALA A 115 -59.30 6.65 -22.94
C ALA A 115 -60.50 7.34 -22.24
N ALA A 116 -60.18 8.37 -21.45
CA ALA A 116 -60.93 9.61 -21.20
C ALA A 116 -59.94 10.59 -20.54
N GLY A 117 -59.75 11.87 -20.86
CA GLY A 117 -60.40 12.80 -21.77
C GLY A 117 -60.27 14.24 -21.19
N VAL A 118 -59.32 15.03 -21.73
CA VAL A 118 -59.40 16.51 -21.99
C VAL A 118 -59.31 17.48 -20.77
N PRO A 119 -58.82 18.77 -20.87
CA PRO A 119 -58.28 19.54 -22.01
C PRO A 119 -56.90 20.25 -21.83
N GLU A 120 -56.42 20.72 -22.98
CA GLU A 120 -55.32 21.64 -23.28
C GLU A 120 -55.36 23.01 -22.60
N GLY A 121 -54.17 23.57 -22.36
CA GLY A 121 -53.92 24.99 -22.09
C GLY A 121 -52.66 25.45 -22.82
N SER A 122 -52.87 26.16 -23.93
CA SER A 122 -51.91 26.78 -24.85
C SER A 122 -50.79 27.62 -24.21
N ARG A 123 -49.57 27.54 -24.76
CA ARG A 123 -48.77 28.75 -25.06
C ARG A 123 -47.67 28.49 -26.09
N ALA A 124 -47.75 29.25 -27.18
CA ALA A 124 -46.83 29.31 -28.29
C ALA A 124 -45.49 29.98 -27.92
N MET A 125 -44.43 29.54 -28.60
CA MET A 125 -43.10 30.15 -28.70
C MET A 125 -43.13 31.55 -29.32
N PRO A 126 -42.11 32.39 -29.12
CA PRO A 126 -41.64 33.31 -30.13
C PRO A 126 -40.25 32.89 -30.64
N GLU A 127 -40.13 32.73 -31.96
CA GLU A 127 -38.86 32.64 -32.68
C GLU A 127 -38.20 34.03 -32.84
N GLY A 128 -36.86 34.07 -32.84
CA GLY A 128 -36.06 35.25 -33.21
C GLY A 128 -34.57 34.90 -33.41
N ASN A 129 -34.09 35.15 -34.64
CA ASN A 129 -32.83 34.76 -35.31
C ASN A 129 -31.46 35.17 -34.64
N PRO A 130 -30.30 34.70 -35.16
CA PRO A 130 -29.02 34.51 -34.45
C PRO A 130 -28.00 35.66 -34.59
N SER A 131 -26.88 35.49 -33.86
CA SER A 131 -25.55 36.12 -33.95
C SER A 131 -25.17 37.11 -32.84
N GLY A 132 -24.08 36.77 -32.15
CA GLY A 132 -23.38 37.61 -31.17
C GLY A 132 -22.46 36.77 -30.30
N ILE A 133 -21.16 36.69 -30.64
CA ILE A 133 -20.13 36.18 -29.72
C ILE A 133 -20.21 37.04 -28.47
N ASN A 134 -20.64 36.47 -27.35
CA ASN A 134 -20.81 37.18 -26.09
C ASN A 134 -19.41 37.44 -25.50
N VAL A 135 -18.80 38.56 -25.88
CA VAL A 135 -17.44 38.99 -25.46
C VAL A 135 -17.29 39.05 -23.93
N SER A 136 -18.40 39.18 -23.21
CA SER A 136 -18.45 39.10 -21.74
C SER A 136 -18.07 37.72 -21.20
N ALA A 137 -18.59 36.62 -21.77
CA ALA A 137 -18.35 35.26 -21.29
C ALA A 137 -16.89 34.81 -21.51
N VAL A 138 -16.29 35.18 -22.64
CA VAL A 138 -14.87 34.89 -22.93
C VAL A 138 -13.93 35.66 -22.00
N ARG A 139 -14.28 36.90 -21.63
CA ARG A 139 -13.52 37.69 -20.64
C ARG A 139 -13.63 37.13 -19.23
N GLU A 140 -14.75 36.52 -18.89
CA GLU A 140 -14.99 35.94 -17.57
C GLU A 140 -14.20 34.64 -17.37
N GLU A 141 -14.13 33.81 -18.40
CA GLU A 141 -13.31 32.59 -18.37
C GLU A 141 -11.81 32.89 -18.35
N ALA A 142 -11.35 33.89 -19.13
CA ALA A 142 -9.96 34.35 -19.09
C ALA A 142 -9.56 34.90 -17.70
N ARG A 143 -10.48 35.58 -17.00
CA ARG A 143 -10.26 36.04 -15.61
C ARG A 143 -10.15 34.87 -14.62
N LYS A 144 -10.97 33.82 -14.78
CA LYS A 144 -10.90 32.64 -13.92
C LYS A 144 -9.60 31.87 -14.11
N GLN A 145 -9.16 31.67 -15.35
CA GLN A 145 -7.89 31.01 -15.65
C GLN A 145 -6.70 31.79 -15.08
N GLU A 146 -6.72 33.12 -15.18
CA GLU A 146 -5.66 33.96 -14.61
C GLU A 146 -5.65 33.92 -13.08
N GLN A 147 -6.82 33.89 -12.43
CA GLN A 147 -6.91 33.71 -10.97
C GLN A 147 -6.35 32.36 -10.51
N VAL A 148 -6.58 31.29 -11.27
CA VAL A 148 -6.01 29.96 -10.98
C VAL A 148 -4.49 29.97 -11.15
N ARG A 149 -3.97 30.61 -12.21
CA ARG A 149 -2.52 30.76 -12.44
C ARG A 149 -1.83 31.47 -11.28
N VAL A 150 -2.34 32.63 -10.89
CA VAL A 150 -1.77 33.46 -9.82
C VAL A 150 -1.80 32.73 -8.48
N ARG A 151 -2.91 32.04 -8.17
CA ARG A 151 -3.03 31.24 -6.94
C ARG A 151 -1.98 30.14 -6.86
N ASN A 152 -1.77 29.41 -7.96
CA ASN A 152 -0.81 28.31 -7.99
C ASN A 152 0.63 28.82 -7.82
N LEU A 153 1.01 29.91 -8.49
CA LEU A 153 2.35 30.52 -8.35
C LEU A 153 2.63 30.96 -6.91
N LEU A 154 1.69 31.67 -6.28
CA LEU A 154 1.85 32.13 -4.91
C LEU A 154 1.94 30.97 -3.91
N GLN A 155 1.10 29.94 -4.08
CA GLN A 155 1.12 28.76 -3.22
C GLN A 155 2.43 27.98 -3.33
N LEU A 156 2.96 27.79 -4.54
CA LEU A 156 4.26 27.16 -4.76
C LEU A 156 5.41 28.01 -4.19
N GLY A 157 5.37 29.33 -4.39
CA GLY A 157 6.33 30.26 -3.79
C GLY A 157 6.33 30.21 -2.27
N GLU A 158 5.17 30.10 -1.63
CA GLU A 158 5.04 30.01 -0.17
C GLU A 158 5.54 28.65 0.36
N GLN A 159 5.18 27.54 -0.29
CA GLN A 159 5.61 26.19 0.12
C GLN A 159 7.13 26.02 0.12
N PHE A 160 7.83 26.66 -0.82
CA PHE A 160 9.28 26.53 -0.98
C PHE A 160 10.07 27.76 -0.52
N GLY A 161 9.41 28.71 0.17
CA GLY A 161 10.07 29.90 0.71
C GLY A 161 10.64 30.86 -0.35
N GLN A 162 10.10 30.85 -1.56
CA GLN A 162 10.49 31.68 -2.71
C GLN A 162 9.33 32.61 -3.15
N ARG A 163 8.72 33.29 -2.17
CA ARG A 163 7.56 34.17 -2.39
C ARG A 163 7.88 35.35 -3.31
N ASP A 164 9.04 35.98 -3.15
CA ASP A 164 9.47 37.11 -3.97
C ASP A 164 9.60 36.73 -5.46
N LEU A 165 10.04 35.49 -5.74
CA LEU A 165 10.13 34.98 -7.10
C LEU A 165 8.74 34.70 -7.69
N ALA A 166 7.82 34.18 -6.88
CA ALA A 166 6.44 33.98 -7.31
C ALA A 166 5.75 35.32 -7.66
N ASP A 167 5.97 36.36 -6.86
CA ASP A 167 5.44 37.71 -7.12
C ASP A 167 5.97 38.30 -8.43
N GLN A 168 7.26 38.08 -8.75
CA GLN A 168 7.84 38.48 -10.04
C GLN A 168 7.14 37.76 -11.21
N TYR A 169 6.97 36.44 -11.13
CA TYR A 169 6.33 35.64 -12.20
C TYR A 169 4.83 35.94 -12.36
N VAL A 170 4.17 36.39 -11.29
CA VAL A 170 2.81 36.92 -11.36
C VAL A 170 2.79 38.23 -12.14
N SER A 171 3.71 39.16 -11.83
CA SER A 171 3.79 40.49 -12.48
C SER A 171 4.20 40.43 -13.96
N GLU A 172 5.06 39.48 -14.33
CA GLU A 172 5.57 39.29 -15.70
C GLU A 172 4.61 38.46 -16.58
N GLY A 173 3.55 37.88 -16.01
CA GLY A 173 2.59 37.06 -16.76
C GLY A 173 3.15 35.71 -17.24
N ARG A 174 4.20 35.18 -16.60
CA ARG A 174 4.89 33.95 -17.03
C ARG A 174 4.17 32.68 -16.55
N GLY A 175 4.37 31.58 -17.30
CA GLY A 175 3.65 30.32 -17.05
C GLY A 175 4.11 29.58 -15.78
N VAL A 176 3.21 28.77 -15.21
CA VAL A 176 3.48 27.97 -13.99
C VAL A 176 4.60 26.94 -14.21
N ASP A 177 4.69 26.35 -15.39
CA ASP A 177 5.71 25.34 -15.73
C ASP A 177 7.12 25.92 -15.77
N GLU A 178 7.25 27.20 -16.15
CA GLU A 178 8.53 27.90 -16.17
C GLU A 178 9.00 28.25 -14.76
N PHE A 179 8.08 28.63 -13.88
CA PHE A 179 8.36 28.84 -12.46
C PHE A 179 8.84 27.56 -11.78
N ASN A 180 8.19 26.42 -12.06
CA ASN A 180 8.57 25.12 -11.49
C ASN A 180 10.01 24.71 -11.84
N LYS A 181 10.47 24.96 -13.08
CA LYS A 181 11.85 24.65 -13.50
C LYS A 181 12.87 25.46 -12.72
N VAL A 182 12.67 26.78 -12.66
CA VAL A 182 13.58 27.68 -11.95
C VAL A 182 13.58 27.43 -10.44
N LEU A 183 12.42 27.08 -9.88
CA LEU A 183 12.29 26.71 -8.48
C LEU A 183 13.05 25.42 -8.16
N LEU A 184 12.95 24.40 -9.02
CA LEU A 184 13.71 23.15 -8.88
C LEU A 184 15.22 23.38 -8.94
N ASP A 185 15.69 24.19 -9.89
CA ASP A 185 17.12 24.51 -10.03
C ASP A 185 17.65 25.23 -8.77
N LYS A 186 16.92 26.23 -8.26
CA LYS A 186 17.28 26.90 -6.98
C LYS A 186 17.24 25.97 -5.78
N LEU A 187 16.31 25.00 -5.76
CA LEU A 187 16.22 24.04 -4.66
C LEU A 187 17.40 23.08 -4.66
N ILE A 188 17.86 22.67 -5.85
CA ILE A 188 19.07 21.85 -6.03
C ILE A 188 20.32 22.64 -5.59
N GLU A 189 20.42 23.91 -5.97
CA GLU A 189 21.53 24.79 -5.54
C GLU A 189 21.53 24.99 -4.02
N SER A 190 20.38 25.25 -3.39
CA SER A 190 20.29 25.41 -1.94
C SER A 190 20.59 24.12 -1.16
N ARG A 191 20.26 22.94 -1.71
CA ARG A 191 20.67 21.65 -1.16
C ARG A 191 22.18 21.42 -1.22
N SER A 192 22.86 21.99 -2.21
CA SER A 192 24.31 21.90 -2.34
C SER A 192 25.08 22.82 -1.38
N GLN A 193 24.41 23.80 -0.76
CA GLN A 193 25.02 24.79 0.15
C GLN A 193 24.52 24.76 1.61
N GLY A 194 23.68 23.79 1.99
CA GLY A 194 23.26 23.56 3.39
C GLY A 194 24.30 22.77 4.19
N GLY A 195 25.12 23.46 4.99
CA GLY A 195 26.21 22.88 5.77
C GLY A 195 25.81 22.26 7.12
N THR A 196 26.17 21.00 7.29
CA THR A 196 26.89 20.46 8.45
C THR A 196 27.73 19.30 7.92
N VAL A 197 29.04 19.29 8.19
CA VAL A 197 30.09 18.27 7.88
C VAL A 197 31.19 18.81 6.95
N LYS A 198 31.91 19.84 7.41
CA LYS A 198 33.26 20.18 6.91
C LYS A 198 34.37 19.97 7.95
N GLU A 199 34.03 19.61 9.19
CA GLU A 199 35.00 19.48 10.28
C GLU A 199 35.66 18.09 10.42
N SER A 200 35.26 17.10 9.62
CA SER A 200 35.75 15.71 9.72
C SER A 200 36.64 15.24 8.55
N SER A 201 37.04 16.13 7.63
CA SER A 201 38.01 15.77 6.59
C SER A 201 39.44 15.76 7.15
N VAL A 202 40.16 14.67 6.88
CA VAL A 202 41.56 14.52 7.31
C VAL A 202 42.46 15.37 6.40
N GLY A 203 41.99 15.70 5.20
CA GLY A 203 42.73 16.48 4.20
C GLY A 203 43.59 15.57 3.33
N MET A 204 43.08 14.36 3.06
CA MET A 204 43.77 13.38 2.21
C MET A 204 43.72 13.82 0.75
N SER A 205 44.82 13.63 0.01
CA SER A 205 44.79 13.78 -1.45
C SER A 205 43.95 12.68 -2.10
N GLU A 206 43.47 12.90 -3.33
CA GLU A 206 42.66 11.91 -4.05
C GLU A 206 43.42 10.59 -4.30
N GLY A 207 44.76 10.64 -4.37
CA GLY A 207 45.64 9.47 -4.47
C GLY A 207 45.74 8.68 -3.16
N GLU A 208 45.82 9.36 -2.02
CA GLU A 208 45.89 8.73 -0.69
C GLU A 208 44.54 8.14 -0.26
N ALA A 209 43.44 8.79 -0.64
CA ALA A 209 42.10 8.23 -0.46
C ALA A 209 41.86 6.98 -1.32
N ARG A 210 42.59 6.81 -2.44
CA ARG A 210 42.55 5.60 -3.29
C ARG A 210 43.36 4.44 -2.71
N SER A 211 44.46 4.71 -2.02
CA SER A 211 45.31 3.67 -1.42
C SER A 211 44.75 3.11 -0.10
N TYR A 212 43.76 3.78 0.49
CA TYR A 212 43.09 3.32 1.70
C TYR A 212 42.25 2.05 1.44
N SER A 213 42.61 0.94 2.07
CA SER A 213 41.92 -0.35 1.87
C SER A 213 41.23 -0.85 3.14
N PHE A 214 39.90 -0.90 3.10
CA PHE A 214 39.07 -1.44 4.19
C PHE A 214 39.38 -2.89 4.52
N ILE A 215 39.76 -3.70 3.52
CA ILE A 215 40.06 -5.12 3.70
C ILE A 215 41.35 -5.30 4.51
N ARG A 216 42.36 -4.47 4.28
CA ARG A 216 43.62 -4.52 5.04
C ARG A 216 43.39 -4.12 6.49
N ALA A 217 42.64 -3.05 6.73
CA ALA A 217 42.29 -2.58 8.07
C ALA A 217 41.45 -3.60 8.86
N ILE A 218 40.44 -4.22 8.25
CA ILE A 218 39.60 -5.24 8.90
C ILE A 218 40.41 -6.52 9.15
N ARG A 219 41.26 -6.95 8.21
CA ARG A 219 42.12 -8.13 8.38
C ARG A 219 43.09 -7.97 9.56
N ALA A 220 43.64 -6.77 9.76
CA ALA A 220 44.50 -6.48 10.90
C ALA A 220 43.73 -6.47 12.24
N LEU A 221 42.47 -6.04 12.25
CA LEU A 221 41.62 -6.06 13.45
C LEU A 221 41.14 -7.48 13.83
N VAL A 222 40.84 -8.33 12.84
CA VAL A 222 40.41 -9.71 13.05
C VAL A 222 41.56 -10.61 13.52
N SER A 223 42.79 -10.28 13.14
CA SER A 223 44.00 -11.03 13.50
C SER A 223 45.00 -10.13 14.25
N PRO A 224 44.73 -9.75 15.52
CA PRO A 224 45.56 -8.80 16.27
C PRO A 224 46.96 -9.32 16.61
N THR A 225 47.20 -10.64 16.51
CA THR A 225 48.48 -11.29 16.76
C THR A 225 49.36 -11.45 15.51
N ASP A 226 48.84 -11.15 14.31
CA ASP A 226 49.58 -11.30 13.05
C ASP A 226 50.33 -10.00 12.70
N ARG A 227 51.66 -10.03 12.87
CA ARG A 227 52.54 -8.89 12.64
C ARG A 227 52.53 -8.43 11.18
N SER A 228 52.33 -9.34 10.22
CA SER A 228 52.30 -9.01 8.79
C SER A 228 51.05 -8.20 8.42
N ALA A 229 49.89 -8.58 8.98
CA ALA A 229 48.63 -7.87 8.76
C ALA A 229 48.65 -6.46 9.38
N GLN A 230 49.32 -6.30 10.52
CA GLN A 230 49.49 -4.99 11.18
C GLN A 230 50.41 -4.04 10.40
N GLU A 231 51.52 -4.55 9.84
CA GLU A 231 52.44 -3.76 9.02
C GLU A 231 51.80 -3.37 7.68
N GLU A 232 51.01 -4.26 7.07
CA GLU A 232 50.22 -3.93 5.89
C GLU A 232 49.18 -2.83 6.17
N ALA A 233 48.47 -2.88 7.29
CA ALA A 233 47.42 -1.91 7.62
C ALA A 233 47.91 -0.61 8.30
N ALA A 234 49.24 -0.39 8.39
CA ALA A 234 49.81 0.73 9.14
C ALA A 234 49.33 2.10 8.65
N PHE A 235 49.20 2.27 7.32
CA PHE A 235 48.70 3.50 6.71
C PHE A 235 47.24 3.78 7.07
N GLU A 236 46.40 2.74 7.09
CA GLU A 236 44.99 2.81 7.41
C GLU A 236 44.75 3.12 8.89
N PHE A 237 45.58 2.59 9.78
CA PHE A 237 45.57 2.92 11.20
C PHE A 237 46.04 4.35 11.50
N GLU A 238 47.03 4.86 10.76
CA GLU A 238 47.50 6.23 10.89
C GLU A 238 46.42 7.23 10.45
N CYS A 239 45.78 6.99 9.30
CA CYS A 239 44.66 7.78 8.82
C CYS A 239 43.47 7.76 9.80
N SER A 240 43.16 6.58 10.36
CA SER A 240 42.13 6.43 11.39
C SER A 240 42.47 7.18 12.68
N ARG A 241 43.74 7.17 13.11
CA ARG A 241 44.18 7.90 14.30
C ARG A 241 44.14 9.40 14.10
N ALA A 242 44.48 9.88 12.90
CA ALA A 242 44.35 11.28 12.50
C ALA A 242 42.89 11.74 12.42
N ALA A 243 41.98 10.88 11.95
CA ALA A 243 40.54 11.14 12.00
C ALA A 243 40.02 11.18 13.44
N ALA A 244 40.43 10.23 14.28
CA ALA A 244 40.03 10.14 15.69
C ALA A 244 40.52 11.34 16.52
N SER A 245 41.76 11.81 16.29
CA SER A 245 42.32 12.96 17.00
C SER A 245 41.60 14.27 16.64
N LYS A 246 41.20 14.45 15.37
CA LYS A 246 40.38 15.60 14.95
C LYS A 246 38.95 15.54 15.50
N MET A 247 38.38 14.35 15.68
CA MET A 247 37.05 14.16 16.28
C MET A 247 37.03 14.19 17.81
N GLY A 248 38.19 14.35 18.48
CA GLY A 248 38.28 14.44 19.94
C GLY A 248 37.82 13.18 20.68
N ARG A 249 37.81 12.02 20.01
CA ARG A 249 37.36 10.73 20.59
C ARG A 249 38.44 9.67 20.35
N SER A 250 38.71 8.85 21.38
CA SER A 250 39.58 7.67 21.30
C SER A 250 38.72 6.40 21.33
N PRO A 251 38.15 5.93 20.21
CA PRO A 251 37.36 4.71 20.20
C PRO A 251 38.26 3.45 20.23
N GLU A 252 37.75 2.37 20.82
CA GLU A 252 38.35 1.01 20.75
C GLU A 252 38.16 0.37 19.35
N GLY A 253 38.31 1.14 18.28
CA GLY A 253 38.02 0.71 16.91
C GLY A 253 38.58 1.64 15.83
N LEU A 254 38.32 1.32 14.56
CA LEU A 254 38.78 2.09 13.41
C LEU A 254 37.78 3.20 13.06
N VAL A 255 38.26 4.44 13.02
CA VAL A 255 37.51 5.60 12.54
C VAL A 255 37.82 5.79 11.06
N VAL A 256 36.80 5.66 10.22
CA VAL A 256 36.95 5.85 8.77
C VAL A 256 36.91 7.36 8.46
N PRO A 257 37.94 7.91 7.80
CA PRO A 257 37.94 9.32 7.38
C PRO A 257 36.77 9.65 6.43
N TYR A 258 36.19 10.84 6.59
CA TYR A 258 35.08 11.31 5.74
C TYR A 258 35.49 11.44 4.25
N ASP A 259 36.76 11.73 3.98
CA ASP A 259 37.33 11.82 2.63
C ASP A 259 37.22 10.47 1.87
N VAL A 260 37.24 9.34 2.58
CA VAL A 260 37.07 8.00 2.00
C VAL A 260 35.59 7.65 1.83
N LEU A 261 34.73 8.08 2.76
CA LEU A 261 33.28 7.82 2.74
C LEU A 261 32.55 8.60 1.64
N SER A 262 32.89 9.87 1.46
CA SER A 262 32.26 10.76 0.47
C SER A 262 32.49 10.30 -0.98
N ARG A 263 33.61 9.64 -1.26
CA ARG A 263 33.91 9.07 -2.58
C ARG A 263 33.01 7.86 -2.91
N GLY A 264 32.70 7.01 -1.94
CA GLY A 264 31.83 5.84 -2.14
C GLY A 264 30.40 6.23 -2.52
N LEU A 265 29.94 7.41 -2.10
CA LEU A 265 28.59 7.92 -2.38
C LEU A 265 28.47 8.64 -3.75
N LEU A 266 29.57 9.10 -4.33
CA LEU A 266 29.57 9.93 -5.56
C LEU A 266 29.79 9.14 -6.86
N GLN A 267 30.02 7.82 -6.78
CA GLN A 267 30.36 6.98 -7.95
C GLN A 267 29.26 5.97 -8.32
N THR A 268 27.99 6.35 -8.20
CA THR A 268 26.84 5.67 -8.81
C THR A 268 26.41 6.39 -10.08
N GLY A 269 27.24 6.33 -11.12
CA GLY A 269 26.96 7.00 -12.40
C GLY A 269 28.07 6.82 -13.42
N GLY A 270 28.41 5.58 -13.77
CA GLY A 270 29.34 5.26 -14.85
C GLY A 270 28.63 4.52 -15.98
N SER A 271 28.54 5.15 -17.15
CA SER A 271 28.03 4.56 -18.40
C SER A 271 28.81 3.28 -18.78
N PRO A 272 28.15 2.20 -19.23
CA PRO A 272 28.82 0.99 -19.65
C PRO A 272 29.35 1.16 -21.08
N ALA A 273 30.61 1.57 -21.21
CA ALA A 273 31.34 1.44 -22.47
C ALA A 273 32.79 1.01 -22.20
N SER A 274 33.12 -0.16 -22.74
CA SER A 274 34.46 -0.72 -22.94
C SER A 274 35.10 -1.45 -21.76
N GLY A 275 35.16 -2.79 -21.86
CA GLY A 275 36.10 -3.60 -21.07
C GLY A 275 35.61 -4.96 -20.59
N GLY A 276 34.60 -5.58 -21.20
CA GLY A 276 34.16 -6.92 -20.80
C GLY A 276 34.92 -8.01 -21.54
N TYR A 277 36.00 -8.57 -20.95
CA TYR A 277 36.43 -9.98 -21.13
C TYR A 277 37.46 -10.46 -20.09
N THR A 278 37.47 -9.92 -18.86
CA THR A 278 38.14 -10.61 -17.74
C THR A 278 37.40 -10.32 -16.44
N VAL A 279 36.90 -11.41 -15.85
CA VAL A 279 36.43 -11.57 -14.46
C VAL A 279 34.94 -11.29 -14.16
N ASP A 280 34.40 -12.31 -13.48
CA ASP A 280 33.20 -12.43 -12.67
C ASP A 280 31.83 -12.24 -13.31
N THR A 281 31.06 -13.33 -13.22
CA THR A 281 29.62 -13.33 -13.10
C THR A 281 29.24 -12.31 -12.02
N THR A 282 29.00 -11.07 -12.43
CA THR A 282 28.50 -10.03 -11.55
C THR A 282 27.10 -10.50 -11.18
N LEU A 283 26.96 -11.16 -10.03
CA LEU A 283 25.65 -11.37 -9.44
C LEU A 283 25.03 -9.99 -9.34
N MET A 284 23.89 -9.78 -10.00
CA MET A 284 23.07 -8.60 -9.77
C MET A 284 22.49 -8.74 -8.36
N THR A 285 23.29 -8.44 -7.35
CA THR A 285 22.92 -8.49 -5.93
C THR A 285 21.75 -7.55 -5.63
N SER A 286 21.57 -6.51 -6.46
CA SER A 286 20.43 -5.58 -6.41
C SER A 286 19.12 -6.17 -6.92
N SER A 287 19.12 -7.30 -7.63
CA SER A 287 17.91 -7.98 -8.13
C SER A 287 17.66 -9.30 -7.39
N PHE A 288 17.97 -9.36 -6.10
CA PHE A 288 17.66 -10.52 -5.28
C PHE A 288 16.14 -10.70 -5.18
N ILE A 289 15.65 -11.85 -5.63
CA ILE A 289 14.24 -12.20 -5.51
C ILE A 289 14.01 -12.78 -4.11
N GLU A 290 13.46 -11.95 -3.22
CA GLU A 290 13.09 -12.40 -1.87
C GLU A 290 12.00 -13.48 -1.92
N LEU A 291 12.05 -14.41 -0.96
CA LEU A 291 10.99 -15.40 -0.78
C LEU A 291 9.67 -14.69 -0.40
N LEU A 292 8.59 -15.03 -1.10
CA LEU A 292 7.25 -14.59 -0.74
C LEU A 292 6.84 -15.19 0.61
N ARG A 293 6.79 -14.34 1.64
CA ARG A 293 6.36 -14.72 2.98
C ARG A 293 4.93 -14.24 3.25
N LYS A 294 4.28 -14.88 4.22
CA LYS A 294 2.97 -14.44 4.73
C LYS A 294 3.11 -13.06 5.38
N LYS A 295 2.00 -12.35 5.60
CA LYS A 295 2.00 -11.04 6.28
C LYS A 295 1.70 -11.24 7.77
N ALA A 296 2.57 -10.72 8.64
CA ALA A 296 2.25 -10.57 10.05
C ALA A 296 1.32 -9.35 10.22
N ILE A 297 0.16 -9.53 10.83
CA ILE A 297 -0.86 -8.47 10.95
C ILE A 297 -1.13 -8.17 12.43
N VAL A 298 -1.07 -9.17 13.31
CA VAL A 298 -1.41 -9.01 14.72
C VAL A 298 -0.48 -7.99 15.40
N LEU A 299 0.82 -8.03 15.11
CA LEU A 299 1.79 -7.06 15.65
C LEU A 299 1.52 -5.60 15.24
N GLN A 300 0.76 -5.35 14.17
CA GLN A 300 0.41 -3.98 13.74
C GLN A 300 -0.89 -3.46 14.37
N MET A 301 -1.73 -4.36 14.87
CA MET A 301 -3.06 -4.03 15.40
C MET A 301 -3.14 -4.14 16.92
N ALA A 302 -2.27 -4.96 17.51
CA ALA A 302 -2.20 -5.17 18.95
C ALA A 302 -1.46 -4.03 19.65
N THR A 303 -1.77 -3.82 20.93
CA THR A 303 -1.15 -2.79 21.76
C THR A 303 0.19 -3.31 22.29
N PRO A 304 1.35 -2.73 21.90
CA PRO A 304 2.64 -3.17 22.36
C PRO A 304 2.92 -2.66 23.79
N LEU A 305 3.34 -3.57 24.66
CA LEU A 305 3.90 -3.27 25.97
C LEU A 305 5.40 -3.58 25.92
N SER A 306 6.22 -2.53 25.87
CA SER A 306 7.68 -2.64 25.80
C SER A 306 8.34 -2.27 27.13
N GLY A 307 9.55 -2.77 27.37
CA GLY A 307 10.36 -2.38 28.54
C GLY A 307 9.94 -3.09 29.83
N LEU A 308 9.28 -4.24 29.70
CA LEU A 308 8.83 -5.06 30.82
C LEU A 308 10.03 -5.75 31.50
N VAL A 309 10.00 -5.81 32.83
CA VAL A 309 11.01 -6.51 33.66
C VAL A 309 10.28 -7.43 34.64
N GLY A 310 10.55 -8.74 34.56
CA GLY A 310 9.85 -9.74 35.36
C GLY A 310 8.44 -10.04 34.84
N ASN A 311 7.66 -10.76 35.64
CA ASN A 311 6.27 -11.08 35.32
C ASN A 311 5.40 -9.82 35.44
N LEU A 312 4.44 -9.66 34.53
CA LEU A 312 3.51 -8.55 34.52
C LEU A 312 2.12 -9.05 34.89
N ASP A 313 1.57 -8.54 35.99
CA ASP A 313 0.19 -8.78 36.37
C ASP A 313 -0.60 -7.48 36.16
N ILE A 314 -1.61 -7.55 35.29
CA ILE A 314 -2.49 -6.43 34.98
C ILE A 314 -3.79 -6.66 35.74
N PRO A 315 -4.14 -5.83 36.73
CA PRO A 315 -5.40 -5.97 37.43
C PRO A 315 -6.56 -5.68 36.48
N SER A 316 -7.54 -6.57 36.45
CA SER A 316 -8.81 -6.41 35.73
C SER A 316 -9.96 -6.27 36.75
N GLN A 317 -11.04 -5.62 36.35
CA GLN A 317 -12.26 -5.57 37.15
C GLN A 317 -13.23 -6.63 36.63
N ALA A 318 -13.51 -7.65 37.45
CA ALA A 318 -14.39 -8.75 37.07
C ALA A 318 -15.87 -8.40 37.28
N SER A 319 -16.19 -7.51 38.22
CA SER A 319 -17.56 -7.00 38.40
C SER A 319 -17.60 -5.53 38.83
N GLY A 320 -18.57 -4.80 38.28
CA GLY A 320 -18.94 -3.46 38.70
C GLY A 320 -19.93 -3.46 39.87
N ALA A 321 -20.04 -2.32 40.55
CA ALA A 321 -21.14 -2.10 41.48
C ALA A 321 -22.45 -1.93 40.69
N SER A 322 -23.46 -2.75 40.99
CA SER A 322 -24.79 -2.68 40.40
C SER A 322 -25.66 -1.65 41.11
N GLY A 323 -26.42 -0.87 40.34
CA GLY A 323 -27.46 0.02 40.87
C GLY A 323 -28.77 -0.74 41.07
N TYR A 324 -29.43 -0.54 42.22
CA TYR A 324 -30.72 -1.13 42.53
C TYR A 324 -31.77 -0.04 42.74
N TRP A 325 -32.98 -0.24 42.21
CA TRP A 325 -34.15 0.57 42.57
C TRP A 325 -34.72 0.03 43.87
N VAL A 326 -34.81 0.88 44.88
CA VAL A 326 -35.22 0.48 46.23
C VAL A 326 -36.59 1.06 46.53
N GLY A 327 -37.48 0.23 47.07
CA GLY A 327 -38.81 0.65 47.52
C GLY A 327 -38.75 1.45 48.82
N GLU A 328 -39.86 2.06 49.21
CA GLU A 328 -39.96 2.72 50.52
C GLU A 328 -39.81 1.68 51.64
N ASP A 329 -38.89 1.93 52.58
CA ASP A 329 -38.55 1.05 53.72
C ASP A 329 -37.80 -0.26 53.39
N GLN A 330 -36.94 -0.25 52.36
CA GLN A 330 -36.01 -1.36 52.08
C GLN A 330 -34.55 -0.89 52.15
N ASP A 331 -33.67 -1.75 52.67
CA ASP A 331 -32.23 -1.50 52.65
C ASP A 331 -31.65 -1.76 51.26
N VAL A 332 -30.70 -0.92 50.84
CA VAL A 332 -29.97 -1.10 49.58
C VAL A 332 -29.02 -2.28 49.72
N SER A 333 -29.05 -3.24 48.78
CA SER A 333 -28.05 -4.31 48.73
C SER A 333 -26.68 -3.74 48.35
N GLU A 334 -25.64 -4.06 49.11
CA GLU A 334 -24.26 -3.61 48.85
C GLU A 334 -23.66 -4.40 47.67
N GLY A 335 -23.36 -3.73 46.57
CA GLY A 335 -22.60 -4.29 45.46
C GLY A 335 -21.11 -4.02 45.65
N SER A 336 -20.33 -5.04 46.01
CA SER A 336 -18.87 -4.93 46.07
C SER A 336 -18.23 -5.28 44.72
N PRO A 337 -17.31 -4.45 44.20
CA PRO A 337 -16.59 -4.76 42.97
C PRO A 337 -15.57 -5.88 43.21
N ALA A 338 -15.56 -6.89 42.35
CA ALA A 338 -14.52 -7.92 42.33
C ALA A 338 -13.40 -7.52 41.37
N PHE A 339 -12.15 -7.73 41.80
CA PHE A 339 -10.95 -7.54 40.98
C PHE A 339 -10.33 -8.90 40.66
N ASP A 340 -9.90 -9.06 39.42
CA ASP A 340 -9.09 -10.18 38.95
C ASP A 340 -7.77 -9.64 38.37
N HIS A 341 -6.95 -10.50 37.78
CA HIS A 341 -5.67 -10.13 37.20
C HIS A 341 -5.34 -11.00 35.99
N VAL A 342 -4.76 -10.38 34.97
CA VAL A 342 -4.22 -11.05 33.78
C VAL A 342 -2.71 -11.08 33.91
N THR A 343 -2.13 -12.29 33.97
CA THR A 343 -0.69 -12.49 34.15
C THR A 343 0.01 -12.71 32.82
N MET A 344 1.21 -12.16 32.67
CA MET A 344 2.07 -12.33 31.50
C MET A 344 3.49 -12.69 31.94
N SER A 345 4.11 -13.61 31.19
CA SER A 345 5.44 -14.16 31.50
C SER A 345 6.29 -14.27 30.23
N PRO A 346 7.59 -13.95 30.28
CA PRO A 346 8.44 -13.97 29.09
C PRO A 346 8.58 -15.38 28.52
N LYS A 347 8.28 -15.55 27.23
CA LYS A 347 8.52 -16.79 26.47
C LYS A 347 9.42 -16.50 25.28
N THR A 348 10.53 -17.24 25.18
CA THR A 348 11.57 -16.99 24.18
C THR A 348 11.26 -17.64 22.85
N VAL A 349 11.28 -16.85 21.78
CA VAL A 349 11.30 -17.33 20.40
C VAL A 349 12.68 -17.10 19.78
N GLY A 350 13.22 -18.12 19.12
CA GLY A 350 14.53 -18.09 18.49
C GLY A 350 14.48 -18.46 17.00
N ALA A 351 15.23 -17.74 16.18
CA ALA A 351 15.50 -18.08 14.79
C ALA A 351 17.00 -18.04 14.54
N TYR A 352 17.53 -18.95 13.73
CA TYR A 352 18.94 -18.95 13.37
C TYR A 352 19.14 -19.11 11.87
N SER A 353 20.23 -18.52 11.36
CA SER A 353 20.69 -18.68 9.99
C SER A 353 22.18 -19.05 10.00
N GLU A 354 22.58 -19.95 9.11
CA GLU A 354 23.97 -20.35 8.94
C GLU A 354 24.52 -19.80 7.63
N ILE A 355 25.61 -19.04 7.73
CA ILE A 355 26.34 -18.47 6.59
C ILE A 355 27.63 -19.25 6.41
N THR A 356 27.93 -19.66 5.17
CA THR A 356 29.21 -20.31 4.87
C THR A 356 30.34 -19.28 4.76
N ARG A 357 31.57 -19.65 5.16
CA ARG A 357 32.74 -18.75 5.05
C ARG A 357 32.96 -18.21 3.63
N ARG A 358 32.75 -19.01 2.58
CA ARG A 358 32.89 -18.53 1.19
C ARG A 358 31.87 -17.45 0.85
N LEU A 359 30.62 -17.64 1.31
CA LEU A 359 29.57 -16.64 1.15
C LEU A 359 29.90 -15.36 1.93
N LEU A 360 30.45 -15.49 3.14
CA LEU A 360 30.88 -14.33 3.95
C LEU A 360 32.09 -13.57 3.35
N SER A 361 33.01 -14.27 2.68
CA SER A 361 34.16 -13.64 1.99
C SER A 361 33.80 -13.03 0.63
N GLN A 362 32.72 -13.48 0.00
CA GLN A 362 32.26 -13.00 -1.31
C GLN A 362 31.06 -12.05 -1.21
N SER A 363 30.44 -11.94 -0.03
CA SER A 363 29.24 -11.14 0.19
C SER A 363 29.54 -9.65 0.22
N SER A 364 28.77 -8.87 -0.54
CA SER A 364 28.61 -7.42 -0.31
C SER A 364 27.81 -7.15 0.97
N MET A 365 27.85 -5.90 1.44
CA MET A 365 27.09 -5.40 2.60
C MET A 365 25.57 -5.68 2.52
N ASP A 366 25.04 -5.92 1.32
CA ASP A 366 23.62 -6.19 1.06
C ASP A 366 23.17 -7.58 1.55
N ILE A 367 24.06 -8.58 1.57
CA ILE A 367 23.68 -9.94 2.01
C ILE A 367 23.48 -9.99 3.52
N GLU A 368 24.23 -9.20 4.29
CA GLU A 368 24.02 -9.11 5.73
C GLU A 368 22.68 -8.44 6.05
N ALA A 369 22.36 -7.33 5.35
CA ALA A 369 21.07 -6.67 5.48
C ALA A 369 19.91 -7.61 5.10
N LEU A 370 20.10 -8.43 4.06
CA LEU A 370 19.15 -9.45 3.65
C LEU A 370 18.94 -10.52 4.72
N VAL A 371 20.01 -11.10 5.27
CA VAL A 371 19.90 -12.13 6.31
C VAL A 371 19.25 -11.57 7.58
N ARG A 372 19.58 -10.33 7.95
CA ARG A 372 18.95 -9.64 9.07
C ARG A 372 17.45 -9.43 8.83
N ALA A 373 17.07 -8.95 7.65
CA ALA A 373 15.67 -8.75 7.28
C ALA A 373 14.91 -10.09 7.24
N ASP A 374 15.56 -11.16 6.77
CA ASP A 374 14.96 -12.49 6.70
C ASP A 374 14.72 -13.09 8.09
N LEU A 375 15.69 -12.98 9.00
CA LEU A 375 15.55 -13.42 10.38
C LEU A 375 14.46 -12.62 11.11
N ALA A 376 14.43 -11.30 10.95
CA ALA A 376 13.41 -10.45 11.54
C ALA A 376 12.00 -10.80 11.01
N LYS A 377 11.84 -11.01 9.70
CA LYS A 377 10.58 -11.45 9.09
C LYS A 377 10.17 -12.85 9.56
N ALA A 378 11.13 -13.77 9.72
CA ALA A 378 10.87 -15.11 10.22
C ALA A 378 10.34 -15.09 11.66
N LEU A 379 10.98 -14.32 12.54
CA LEU A 379 10.54 -14.12 13.91
C LEU A 379 9.17 -13.42 13.97
N ALA A 380 8.95 -12.36 13.20
CA ALA A 380 7.66 -11.69 13.17
C ALA A 380 6.51 -12.64 12.79
N LEU A 381 6.75 -13.61 11.90
CA LEU A 381 5.74 -14.60 11.49
C LEU A 381 5.49 -15.70 12.51
N THR A 382 6.52 -16.13 13.24
CA THR A 382 6.33 -17.10 14.33
C THR A 382 5.58 -16.46 15.49
N ILE A 383 5.94 -15.23 15.85
CA ILE A 383 5.27 -14.42 16.86
C ILE A 383 3.79 -14.19 16.50
N ASP A 384 3.51 -13.72 15.28
CA ASP A 384 2.14 -13.49 14.79
C ASP A 384 1.29 -14.78 14.77
N LYS A 385 1.87 -15.91 14.34
CA LYS A 385 1.15 -17.19 14.39
C LYS A 385 0.86 -17.64 15.82
N ALA A 386 1.81 -17.44 16.73
CA ALA A 386 1.64 -17.78 18.14
C ALA A 386 0.60 -16.87 18.82
N ALA A 387 0.46 -15.61 18.40
CA ALA A 387 -0.60 -14.72 18.88
C ALA A 387 -2.00 -15.21 18.50
N ILE A 388 -2.14 -15.90 17.36
CA ILE A 388 -3.43 -16.42 16.88
C ILE A 388 -3.72 -17.81 17.46
N TYR A 389 -2.79 -18.77 17.27
CA TYR A 389 -3.00 -20.20 17.54
C TYR A 389 -2.10 -20.79 18.61
N GLY A 390 -1.35 -19.96 19.34
CA GLY A 390 -0.45 -20.44 20.39
C GLY A 390 -1.19 -21.30 21.41
N SER A 391 -0.68 -22.49 21.71
CA SER A 391 -1.37 -23.46 22.57
C SER A 391 -1.38 -23.06 24.05
N GLY A 392 -0.52 -22.11 24.45
CA GLY A 392 -0.25 -21.80 25.86
C GLY A 392 0.55 -22.88 26.60
N THR A 393 0.93 -23.97 25.93
CA THR A 393 1.75 -25.07 26.44
C THR A 393 3.11 -25.11 25.75
N ASP A 394 4.05 -25.92 26.24
CA ASP A 394 5.36 -26.12 25.61
C ASP A 394 6.16 -24.82 25.37
N ASN A 395 6.09 -23.90 26.33
CA ASN A 395 6.70 -22.56 26.26
C ASN A 395 6.17 -21.69 25.11
N GLN A 396 4.99 -22.00 24.55
CA GLN A 396 4.32 -21.11 23.60
C GLN A 396 3.39 -20.14 24.33
N PRO A 397 3.28 -18.89 23.84
CA PRO A 397 2.29 -17.96 24.35
C PRO A 397 0.87 -18.46 24.04
N LYS A 398 -0.11 -18.04 24.84
CA LYS A 398 -1.51 -18.44 24.62
C LYS A 398 -2.08 -17.53 23.54
N GLY A 399 -2.51 -18.12 22.42
CA GLY A 399 -3.08 -17.37 21.31
C GLY A 399 -4.58 -17.12 21.50
N ILE A 400 -5.12 -16.16 20.76
CA ILE A 400 -6.55 -15.79 20.82
C ILE A 400 -7.45 -17.01 20.61
N ALA A 401 -7.20 -17.87 19.61
CA ALA A 401 -8.08 -18.99 19.31
C ALA A 401 -8.17 -20.07 20.42
N VAL A 402 -7.23 -20.07 21.37
CA VAL A 402 -7.15 -21.03 22.48
C VAL A 402 -7.49 -20.36 23.83
N THR A 403 -7.72 -19.05 23.83
CA THR A 403 -8.12 -18.33 25.04
C THR A 403 -9.53 -18.73 25.47
N THR A 404 -9.65 -19.04 26.75
CA THR A 404 -10.88 -19.53 27.38
C THR A 404 -11.82 -18.36 27.61
N GLY A 405 -13.12 -18.54 27.30
CA GLY A 405 -14.12 -17.49 27.46
C GLY A 405 -14.30 -16.59 26.23
N ILE A 406 -13.64 -16.89 25.11
CA ILE A 406 -13.89 -16.20 23.84
C ILE A 406 -15.15 -16.73 23.18
N ASN A 407 -15.91 -15.81 22.58
CA ASN A 407 -17.10 -16.14 21.81
C ASN A 407 -16.73 -16.97 20.58
N ALA A 408 -17.48 -18.02 20.31
CA ALA A 408 -17.18 -18.94 19.23
C ALA A 408 -18.42 -19.23 18.39
N VAL A 409 -18.35 -18.91 17.10
CA VAL A 409 -19.43 -19.20 16.14
C VAL A 409 -19.02 -20.39 15.27
N ALA A 410 -19.89 -21.41 15.23
CA ALA A 410 -19.67 -22.61 14.45
C ALA A 410 -20.22 -22.44 13.03
N PHE A 411 -19.33 -22.42 12.04
CA PHE A 411 -19.71 -22.36 10.63
C PHE A 411 -20.17 -23.72 10.11
N GLN A 412 -21.24 -23.71 9.32
CA GLN A 412 -21.78 -24.92 8.67
C GLN A 412 -20.86 -25.45 7.56
N ALA A 413 -20.14 -24.54 6.89
CA ALA A 413 -19.23 -24.85 5.80
C ALA A 413 -17.83 -24.27 6.05
N GLN A 414 -16.89 -24.62 5.17
CA GLN A 414 -15.52 -24.08 5.22
C GLN A 414 -15.46 -22.58 4.92
N HIS A 415 -16.46 -22.02 4.25
CA HIS A 415 -16.61 -20.59 4.08
C HIS A 415 -17.92 -20.16 4.72
N PRO A 416 -17.91 -19.15 5.61
CA PRO A 416 -19.12 -18.73 6.29
C PRO A 416 -20.02 -17.90 5.37
N THR A 417 -21.30 -17.95 5.68
CA THR A 417 -22.36 -17.12 5.10
C THR A 417 -22.38 -15.73 5.74
N TYR A 418 -23.13 -14.79 5.13
CA TYR A 418 -23.28 -13.45 5.71
C TYR A 418 -23.96 -13.49 7.09
N ALA A 419 -24.95 -14.37 7.28
CA ALA A 419 -25.63 -14.53 8.57
C ALA A 419 -24.65 -14.93 9.68
N GLU A 420 -23.79 -15.93 9.42
CA GLU A 420 -22.80 -16.38 10.41
C GLU A 420 -21.75 -15.29 10.74
N LEU A 421 -21.44 -14.38 9.81
CA LEU A 421 -20.55 -13.24 10.08
C LEU A 421 -21.23 -12.15 10.92
N VAL A 422 -22.54 -11.98 10.78
CA VAL A 422 -23.37 -11.08 11.61
C VAL A 422 -23.61 -11.69 12.99
N ASP A 423 -23.74 -13.02 13.08
CA ASP A 423 -23.82 -13.72 14.36
C ASP A 423 -22.54 -13.46 15.19
N MET A 424 -21.36 -13.48 14.57
CA MET A 424 -20.12 -13.12 15.25
C MET A 424 -20.11 -11.68 15.81
N GLU A 425 -20.74 -10.74 15.11
CA GLU A 425 -20.92 -9.37 15.64
C GLU A 425 -21.91 -9.36 16.80
N SER A 426 -23.02 -10.07 16.64
CA SER A 426 -24.11 -10.12 17.61
C SER A 426 -23.65 -10.71 18.95
N GLU A 427 -22.76 -11.72 18.94
CA GLU A 427 -22.18 -12.28 20.17
C GLU A 427 -21.30 -11.26 20.91
N ILE A 428 -20.45 -10.50 20.20
CA ILE A 428 -19.62 -9.45 20.84
C ILE A 428 -20.49 -8.29 21.35
N ALA A 429 -21.52 -7.91 20.59
CA ALA A 429 -22.47 -6.87 20.99
C ALA A 429 -23.34 -7.30 22.18
N ALA A 430 -23.65 -8.59 22.31
CA ALA A 430 -24.39 -9.13 23.46
C ALA A 430 -23.60 -9.03 24.77
N ASP A 431 -22.26 -9.05 24.69
CA ASP A 431 -21.37 -8.90 25.85
C ASP A 431 -20.95 -7.43 26.10
N ASP A 432 -21.66 -6.45 25.51
CA ASP A 432 -21.38 -5.02 25.63
C ASP A 432 -19.95 -4.60 25.20
N ALA A 433 -19.28 -5.43 24.38
CA ALA A 433 -17.90 -5.24 23.94
C ALA A 433 -17.80 -4.66 22.51
N ASP A 434 -18.89 -4.14 21.97
CA ASP A 434 -18.94 -3.50 20.65
C ASP A 434 -18.20 -2.15 20.68
N VAL A 435 -17.11 -2.07 19.91
CA VAL A 435 -16.29 -0.87 19.76
C VAL A 435 -16.09 -0.56 18.28
N SER A 436 -16.17 0.73 17.90
CA SER A 436 -15.99 1.23 16.53
C SER A 436 -14.64 0.87 15.85
N GLY A 437 -13.69 0.24 16.56
CA GLY A 437 -12.39 -0.19 16.06
C GLY A 437 -12.27 -1.66 15.67
N MET A 438 -13.35 -2.44 15.72
CA MET A 438 -13.32 -3.86 15.40
C MET A 438 -12.94 -4.15 13.94
N CYS A 439 -12.29 -5.30 13.71
CA CYS A 439 -11.96 -5.74 12.36
C CYS A 439 -12.06 -7.26 12.20
N TYR A 440 -12.36 -7.69 10.98
CA TYR A 440 -12.32 -9.08 10.58
C TYR A 440 -10.91 -9.44 10.10
N VAL A 441 -10.36 -10.57 10.53
CA VAL A 441 -9.10 -11.12 10.05
C VAL A 441 -9.32 -12.52 9.53
N ALA A 442 -8.96 -12.76 8.26
CA ALA A 442 -9.20 -14.04 7.61
C ALA A 442 -8.16 -14.37 6.52
N ASN A 443 -8.26 -15.56 5.95
CA ASN A 443 -7.38 -16.05 4.89
C ASN A 443 -7.66 -15.40 3.50
N ALA A 444 -6.67 -15.40 2.58
CA ALA A 444 -6.88 -14.87 1.22
C ALA A 444 -7.98 -15.59 0.42
N ARG A 445 -8.20 -16.90 0.66
CA ARG A 445 -9.30 -17.65 0.03
C ARG A 445 -10.67 -17.20 0.51
N PHE A 446 -10.78 -16.78 1.76
CA PHE A 446 -12.01 -16.18 2.31
C PHE A 446 -12.36 -14.87 1.59
N ARG A 447 -11.36 -14.01 1.32
CA ARG A 447 -11.58 -12.80 0.50
C ARG A 447 -12.15 -13.13 -0.88
N GLY A 448 -11.65 -14.20 -1.51
CA GLY A 448 -12.16 -14.67 -2.81
C GLY A 448 -13.64 -15.05 -2.73
N HIS A 449 -14.01 -15.82 -1.70
CA HIS A 449 -15.39 -16.21 -1.46
C HIS A 449 -16.30 -15.00 -1.21
N CYS A 450 -15.94 -14.09 -0.31
CA CYS A 450 -16.75 -12.91 0.01
C CYS A 450 -16.97 -11.97 -1.19
N LYS A 451 -16.08 -11.97 -2.17
CA LYS A 451 -16.22 -11.19 -3.41
C LYS A 451 -17.14 -11.83 -4.45
N THR A 452 -17.45 -13.12 -4.32
CA THR A 452 -18.33 -13.84 -5.26
C THR A 452 -19.71 -14.13 -4.68
N THR A 453 -19.83 -14.15 -3.36
CA THR A 453 -21.07 -14.49 -2.65
C THR A 453 -21.92 -13.24 -2.44
N GLU A 454 -23.21 -13.33 -2.75
CA GLU A 454 -24.20 -12.28 -2.50
C GLU A 454 -24.55 -12.19 -1.01
N LYS A 455 -24.76 -10.97 -0.52
CA LYS A 455 -25.11 -10.63 0.87
C LYS A 455 -26.54 -11.06 1.22
N PHE A 456 -27.47 -10.82 0.31
CA PHE A 456 -28.89 -11.19 0.43
C PHE A 456 -29.35 -11.87 -0.85
N VAL A 457 -30.00 -13.01 -0.72
CA VAL A 457 -30.51 -13.78 -1.86
C VAL A 457 -31.54 -12.95 -2.62
N GLY A 458 -31.33 -12.77 -3.93
CA GLY A 458 -32.31 -12.13 -4.82
C GLY A 458 -32.34 -10.60 -4.79
N THR A 459 -31.39 -9.94 -4.12
CA THR A 459 -31.24 -8.47 -4.13
C THR A 459 -30.00 -8.09 -4.93
N SER A 460 -30.10 -7.06 -5.78
CA SER A 460 -29.11 -6.52 -6.71
C SER A 460 -27.61 -6.71 -6.35
N GLY A 461 -27.06 -7.90 -6.58
CA GLY A 461 -25.62 -8.21 -6.73
C GLY A 461 -24.65 -7.74 -5.64
N ALA A 462 -25.11 -7.30 -4.47
CA ALA A 462 -24.24 -6.80 -3.42
C ALA A 462 -23.48 -7.97 -2.79
N THR A 463 -22.15 -7.96 -2.94
CA THR A 463 -21.28 -9.00 -2.39
C THR A 463 -21.03 -8.80 -0.90
N ILE A 464 -20.69 -9.88 -0.18
CA ILE A 464 -20.29 -9.79 1.25
C ILE A 464 -19.10 -8.85 1.43
N TRP A 465 -18.16 -8.85 0.47
CA TRP A 465 -17.05 -7.92 0.44
C TRP A 465 -17.52 -6.58 -0.13
N GLU A 466 -17.48 -5.54 0.69
CA GLU A 466 -17.94 -4.19 0.34
C GLU A 466 -16.80 -3.32 -0.21
N LYS A 467 -17.15 -2.14 -0.73
CA LYS A 467 -16.17 -1.16 -1.22
C LYS A 467 -15.36 -0.62 -0.03
N GLY A 468 -14.03 -0.60 -0.15
CA GLY A 468 -13.14 -0.12 0.92
C GLY A 468 -12.47 -1.23 1.73
N ASP A 469 -12.52 -2.49 1.28
CA ASP A 469 -12.00 -3.66 2.00
C ASP A 469 -12.65 -3.82 3.39
N THR A 470 -13.97 -3.66 3.42
CA THR A 470 -14.82 -3.83 4.60
C THR A 470 -15.76 -5.03 4.45
N ILE A 471 -16.16 -5.60 5.59
CA ILE A 471 -17.22 -6.58 5.72
C ILE A 471 -18.12 -6.07 6.82
N ASN A 472 -19.43 -5.96 6.54
CA ASN A 472 -20.42 -5.52 7.52
C ASN A 472 -20.08 -4.15 8.14
N GLY A 473 -19.52 -3.22 7.34
CA GLY A 473 -19.04 -1.92 7.84
C GLY A 473 -17.68 -1.91 8.56
N TYR A 474 -17.18 -3.06 9.01
CA TYR A 474 -15.87 -3.17 9.68
C TYR A 474 -14.72 -3.45 8.70
N ALA A 475 -13.52 -3.03 9.07
CA ALA A 475 -12.34 -3.29 8.24
C ALA A 475 -12.04 -4.80 8.16
N ALA A 476 -11.71 -5.30 6.97
CA ALA A 476 -11.30 -6.68 6.77
C ALA A 476 -9.81 -6.76 6.40
N ARG A 477 -9.03 -7.51 7.19
CA ARG A 477 -7.60 -7.74 7.03
C ARG A 477 -7.36 -9.18 6.60
N ILE A 478 -6.44 -9.35 5.64
CA ILE A 478 -6.22 -10.65 5.01
C ILE A 478 -4.78 -11.12 5.27
N THR A 479 -4.65 -12.26 5.94
CA THR A 479 -3.37 -12.96 6.14
C THR A 479 -3.51 -14.45 5.91
N ASN A 480 -2.51 -15.04 5.25
CA ASN A 480 -2.40 -16.49 5.08
C ASN A 480 -1.86 -17.20 6.33
N GLN A 481 -1.70 -16.48 7.44
CA GLN A 481 -1.37 -17.04 8.76
C GLN A 481 -2.58 -17.73 9.40
N ILE A 482 -3.78 -17.22 9.12
CA ILE A 482 -5.05 -17.84 9.51
C ILE A 482 -5.31 -19.07 8.64
N ALA A 483 -5.70 -20.17 9.28
CA ALA A 483 -6.03 -21.42 8.60
C ALA A 483 -7.30 -21.26 7.76
N LEU A 484 -7.46 -22.14 6.78
CA LEU A 484 -8.53 -21.97 5.79
C LEU A 484 -9.88 -22.33 6.40
N GLY A 485 -10.76 -21.33 6.46
CA GLY A 485 -12.11 -21.44 7.03
C GLY A 485 -12.24 -20.92 8.45
N ASP A 486 -11.14 -20.48 9.04
CA ASP A 486 -11.15 -19.75 10.31
C ASP A 486 -11.29 -18.24 10.03
N VAL A 487 -12.06 -17.57 10.87
CA VAL A 487 -12.26 -16.11 10.86
C VAL A 487 -12.15 -15.59 12.28
N LEU A 488 -11.36 -14.53 12.46
CA LEU A 488 -11.28 -13.79 13.72
C LEU A 488 -12.02 -12.47 13.56
N PHE A 489 -12.82 -12.10 14.54
CA PHE A 489 -13.46 -10.80 14.63
C PHE A 489 -13.26 -10.23 16.02
N GLY A 490 -13.06 -8.92 16.14
CA GLY A 490 -12.95 -8.26 17.43
C GLY A 490 -12.05 -7.04 17.42
N ASN A 491 -11.86 -6.47 18.62
CA ASN A 491 -11.02 -5.30 18.85
C ASN A 491 -9.58 -5.73 19.18
N PHE A 492 -8.70 -5.69 18.20
CA PHE A 492 -7.29 -6.06 18.40
C PHE A 492 -6.52 -5.10 19.31
N ALA A 493 -7.02 -3.89 19.60
CA ALA A 493 -6.39 -3.00 20.57
C ALA A 493 -6.40 -3.60 21.99
N ASP A 494 -7.37 -4.47 22.30
CA ASP A 494 -7.46 -5.18 23.57
C ASP A 494 -6.52 -6.39 23.66
N LEU A 495 -5.86 -6.76 22.56
CA LEU A 495 -4.73 -7.68 22.58
C LEU A 495 -3.47 -6.93 22.99
N LEU A 496 -2.89 -7.35 24.11
CA LEU A 496 -1.62 -6.88 24.62
C LEU A 496 -0.49 -7.77 24.13
N VAL A 497 0.54 -7.15 23.57
CA VAL A 497 1.79 -7.83 23.19
C VAL A 497 2.87 -7.38 24.14
N GLY A 498 3.25 -8.24 25.07
CA GLY A 498 4.39 -8.00 25.96
C GLY A 498 5.67 -8.35 25.23
N MET A 499 6.59 -7.39 25.08
CA MET A 499 7.94 -7.63 24.59
C MET A 499 8.93 -7.34 25.72
N TRP A 500 9.64 -8.39 26.16
CA TRP A 500 10.72 -8.27 27.12
C TRP A 500 12.04 -8.14 26.36
N GLY A 501 12.81 -7.10 26.70
CA GLY A 501 14.05 -6.80 26.01
C GLY A 501 13.88 -6.42 24.53
N GLY A 502 15.01 -6.16 23.89
CA GLY A 502 15.08 -5.97 22.44
C GLY A 502 15.39 -7.28 21.72
N LEU A 503 15.45 -7.21 20.39
CA LEU A 503 15.92 -8.33 19.57
C LEU A 503 17.39 -8.60 19.87
N GLU A 504 17.69 -9.74 20.48
CA GLU A 504 19.06 -10.15 20.76
C GLU A 504 19.64 -10.88 19.55
N LEU A 505 20.63 -10.26 18.91
CA LEU A 505 21.38 -10.88 17.80
C LEU A 505 22.73 -11.36 18.32
N THR A 506 22.94 -12.67 18.35
CA THR A 506 24.21 -13.29 18.75
C THR A 506 24.85 -14.01 17.56
N THR A 507 26.17 -13.85 17.42
CA THR A 507 26.96 -14.55 16.42
C THR A 507 27.77 -15.65 17.08
N ASP A 508 27.60 -16.89 16.62
CA ASP A 508 28.34 -18.05 17.09
C ASP A 508 29.29 -18.56 15.98
N PRO A 509 30.60 -18.27 16.08
CA PRO A 509 31.61 -18.79 15.16
C PRO A 509 32.16 -20.16 15.58
N TYR A 510 31.81 -20.70 16.76
CA TYR A 510 32.50 -21.83 17.37
C TYR A 510 31.83 -23.17 17.08
N THR A 511 30.49 -23.24 17.16
CA THR A 511 29.73 -24.49 17.05
C THR A 511 29.93 -25.22 15.71
N HIS A 512 30.22 -24.49 14.63
CA HIS A 512 30.54 -25.07 13.31
C HIS A 512 31.89 -24.62 12.76
N SER A 513 32.86 -24.37 13.66
CA SER A 513 34.22 -23.96 13.32
C SER A 513 34.92 -24.94 12.37
N LEU A 514 34.70 -26.26 12.54
CA LEU A 514 35.22 -27.32 11.65
C LEU A 514 34.73 -27.19 10.20
N LYS A 515 33.53 -26.63 10.00
CA LYS A 515 32.93 -26.39 8.67
C LYS A 515 33.14 -24.94 8.20
N GLY A 516 33.77 -24.09 9.03
CA GLY A 516 33.91 -22.66 8.77
C GLY A 516 32.58 -21.96 8.50
N ARG A 517 31.53 -22.28 9.26
CA ARG A 517 30.23 -21.58 9.16
C ARG A 517 30.07 -20.60 10.31
N LEU A 518 29.50 -19.43 10.01
CA LEU A 518 29.05 -18.48 11.00
C LEU A 518 27.55 -18.71 11.24
N ARG A 519 27.16 -18.89 12.50
CA ARG A 519 25.74 -18.95 12.87
C ARG A 519 25.33 -17.60 13.44
N ILE A 520 24.23 -17.07 12.94
CA ILE A 520 23.57 -15.88 13.49
C ILE A 520 22.29 -16.38 14.16
N VAL A 521 22.14 -16.12 15.45
CA VAL A 521 20.96 -16.48 16.24
C VAL A 521 20.28 -15.19 16.69
N ALA A 522 18.98 -15.10 16.43
CA ALA A 522 18.13 -14.02 16.86
C ALA A 522 17.14 -14.57 17.89
N MET A 523 17.12 -14.00 19.09
CA MET A 523 16.18 -14.36 20.16
C MET A 523 15.35 -13.15 20.55
N GLN A 524 14.08 -13.38 20.89
CA GLN A 524 13.16 -12.37 21.38
C GLN A 524 12.24 -13.00 22.40
N ASP A 525 12.00 -12.31 23.52
CA ASP A 525 11.02 -12.73 24.51
C ASP A 525 9.70 -12.00 24.30
N VAL A 526 8.60 -12.78 24.26
CA VAL A 526 7.26 -12.29 23.96
C VAL A 526 6.18 -13.12 24.65
N ASP A 527 5.07 -12.47 24.99
CA ASP A 527 3.84 -13.12 25.48
C ASP A 527 2.63 -12.28 25.07
N PHE A 528 1.46 -12.92 25.09
CA PHE A 528 0.21 -12.29 24.68
C PHE A 528 -0.82 -12.42 25.80
N ALA A 529 -1.55 -11.34 26.02
CA ALA A 529 -2.68 -11.30 26.92
C ALA A 529 -3.84 -10.56 26.28
N VAL A 530 -5.05 -11.03 26.55
CA VAL A 530 -6.28 -10.37 26.11
C VAL A 530 -6.84 -9.60 27.31
N ARG A 531 -7.14 -8.30 27.15
CA ARG A 531 -7.71 -7.47 28.22
C ARG A 531 -9.14 -7.88 28.56
N HIS A 532 -9.94 -8.07 27.52
CA HIS A 532 -11.35 -8.46 27.57
C HIS A 532 -11.55 -9.60 26.57
N VAL A 533 -11.90 -10.78 27.07
CA VAL A 533 -12.07 -11.97 26.22
C VAL A 533 -13.33 -11.87 25.36
N GLU A 534 -14.31 -11.14 25.87
CA GLU A 534 -15.60 -10.80 25.29
C GLU A 534 -15.45 -9.95 24.00
N SER A 535 -14.37 -9.17 23.90
CA SER A 535 -14.07 -8.32 22.74
C SER A 535 -13.60 -9.09 21.50
N PHE A 536 -13.53 -10.42 21.57
CA PHE A 536 -13.11 -11.29 20.47
C PHE A 536 -14.14 -12.39 20.21
N CYS A 537 -14.31 -12.69 18.92
CA CYS A 537 -15.09 -13.82 18.44
C CYS A 537 -14.26 -14.64 17.44
N TYR A 538 -14.30 -15.96 17.61
CA TYR A 538 -13.61 -16.92 16.77
C TYR A 538 -14.59 -17.80 16.00
N GLY A 539 -14.61 -17.63 14.68
CA GLY A 539 -15.42 -18.41 13.76
C GLY A 539 -14.62 -19.57 13.18
N LYS A 540 -15.12 -20.79 13.31
CA LYS A 540 -14.53 -21.98 12.64
C LYS A 540 -15.61 -22.92 12.17
N LYS A 541 -15.29 -23.75 11.18
CA LYS A 541 -16.17 -24.85 10.77
C LYS A 541 -16.42 -25.81 11.94
N SER A 542 -17.68 -26.18 12.18
CA SER A 542 -18.02 -27.26 13.11
C SER A 542 -17.33 -28.56 12.65
N ALA A 543 -16.70 -29.25 13.61
CA ALA A 543 -15.99 -30.51 13.36
C ALA A 543 -16.92 -31.60 12.83
#